data_AF-A0A9C6X8W9-F1
#
_entry.id   AF-A0A9C6X8W9-F1
#
_cell.length_a   1.000
_cell.length_b   1.000
_cell.length_c   1.000
_cell.angle_alpha   90.00
_cell.angle_beta   90.00
_cell.angle_gamma   90.00
#
_symmetry.space_group_name_H-M   'P 1'
#
loop_
_entity.id
_entity.type
_entity.pdbx_description
1 polymer ?
#
loop_
_entity_poly.entity_id
_entity_poly.type
_entity_poly.pdbx_seq_one_letter_code
_entity_poly.pdbx_strand_id
1 'polypeptide(L)'
;MESMERMAVGTSSSPSPSRGVTPPDLDLLLRYADALAKLGRVGESLHAFDRATRLAAGLAAGIAAPGAHPHAPRPALAADRLRTLAGALLEQVGVAGAPAGEGHDYRSTTRDSLTCPACDCVLQCPVTLPCGHTGCRRCLTGRDGRLSCPKCPYRTAPGVQVVTNVLVQRLVERWWGKELRAALLRDQGNALFHDGKVQDALRKYDEAVHLAPASPLLRSNRSHALY
;
A
#
# COMPACT_ATOMS: atom_id res chain seq x y z
N MET A 1 24.33 18.48 64.70
CA MET A 1 22.98 18.70 65.23
C MET A 1 22.24 19.47 64.14
N GLU A 2 21.74 18.73 63.14
CA GLU A 2 20.33 18.27 63.08
C GLU A 2 19.41 19.45 62.73
N SER A 3 18.90 19.46 61.50
CA SER A 3 17.50 19.09 61.17
C SER A 3 16.63 20.36 61.17
N MET A 4 15.66 20.62 60.31
CA MET A 4 15.01 19.92 59.20
C MET A 4 14.30 21.04 58.42
N GLU A 5 14.42 21.00 57.10
CA GLU A 5 13.31 20.97 56.15
C GLU A 5 11.89 21.37 56.63
N ARG A 6 11.23 22.36 55.98
CA ARG A 6 10.09 22.11 55.07
C ARG A 6 9.46 23.38 54.47
N MET A 7 9.37 23.32 53.13
CA MET A 7 8.24 23.67 52.26
C MET A 7 7.75 25.13 52.17
N ALA A 8 8.15 25.78 51.07
CA ALA A 8 7.28 26.69 50.32
C ALA A 8 7.20 26.20 48.86
N VAL A 9 6.06 25.59 48.51
CA VAL A 9 5.64 25.30 47.14
C VAL A 9 5.18 26.61 46.51
N GLY A 10 5.70 26.93 45.32
CA GLY A 10 5.27 28.11 44.58
C GLY A 10 6.09 28.39 43.33
N THR A 11 6.31 27.39 42.47
CA THR A 11 6.87 27.64 41.14
C THR A 11 5.73 27.89 40.15
N SER A 12 5.45 29.17 39.88
CA SER A 12 4.63 29.59 38.75
C SER A 12 5.45 29.44 37.45
N SER A 13 5.51 28.23 36.91
CA SER A 13 6.01 27.99 35.56
C SER A 13 4.88 28.20 34.57
N SER A 14 4.83 29.39 33.97
CA SER A 14 4.05 29.65 32.75
C SER A 14 4.52 28.72 31.62
N PRO A 15 3.62 27.94 30.98
CA PRO A 15 4.01 27.08 29.89
C PRO A 15 4.34 27.93 28.65
N SER A 16 5.53 27.69 28.10
CA SER A 16 5.95 28.20 26.79
C SER A 16 4.93 27.80 25.72
N PRO A 17 4.66 28.64 24.71
CA PRO A 17 3.76 28.29 23.63
C PRO A 17 4.41 27.14 22.87
N SER A 18 3.82 25.94 22.97
CA SER A 18 4.12 24.83 22.09
C SER A 18 4.08 25.36 20.66
N ARG A 19 5.23 25.30 19.96
CA ARG A 19 5.30 25.51 18.51
C ARG A 19 4.28 24.58 17.88
N GLY A 20 3.12 25.15 17.57
CA GLY A 20 2.03 24.45 16.92
C GLY A 20 2.57 23.92 15.60
N VAL A 21 2.54 22.60 15.45
CA VAL A 21 2.64 21.98 14.14
C VAL A 21 1.47 22.54 13.34
N THR A 22 1.75 23.45 12.41
CA THR A 22 0.76 23.93 11.46
C THR A 22 0.22 22.72 10.68
N PRO A 23 -1.10 22.50 10.63
CA PRO A 23 -1.65 21.29 10.05
C PRO A 23 -1.34 21.22 8.55
N PRO A 24 -1.10 20.04 7.96
CA PRO A 24 -0.99 19.92 6.51
C PRO A 24 -2.37 20.16 5.90
N ASP A 25 -2.45 21.23 5.11
CA ASP A 25 -3.61 21.74 4.40
C ASP A 25 -4.30 20.64 3.58
N LEU A 26 -5.58 20.40 3.84
CA LEU A 26 -6.62 19.76 3.00
C LEU A 26 -6.24 18.55 2.10
N ASP A 27 -5.26 18.66 1.21
CA ASP A 27 -4.78 17.60 0.32
C ASP A 27 -4.33 16.35 1.07
N LEU A 28 -3.59 16.51 2.17
CA LEU A 28 -3.16 15.34 2.96
C LEU A 28 -4.35 14.60 3.58
N LEU A 29 -5.34 15.34 4.07
CA LEU A 29 -6.56 14.75 4.62
C LEU A 29 -7.38 14.03 3.55
N LEU A 30 -7.46 14.59 2.35
CA LEU A 30 -8.13 13.96 1.22
C LEU A 30 -7.42 12.67 0.79
N ARG A 31 -6.08 12.69 0.68
CA ARG A 31 -5.29 11.50 0.35
C ARG A 31 -5.37 10.42 1.42
N TYR A 32 -5.43 10.82 2.69
CA TYR A 32 -5.65 9.92 3.82
C TYR A 32 -7.05 9.30 3.79
N ALA A 33 -8.08 10.10 3.51
CA ALA A 33 -9.46 9.63 3.39
C ALA A 33 -9.62 8.62 2.23
N ASP A 34 -8.99 8.89 1.09
CA ASP A 34 -8.92 7.97 -0.06
C ASP A 34 -8.23 6.65 0.31
N ALA A 35 -7.12 6.72 1.06
CA ALA A 35 -6.40 5.53 1.50
C ALA A 35 -7.28 4.67 2.44
N LEU A 36 -8.02 5.30 3.36
CA LEU A 36 -8.96 4.60 4.24
C LEU A 36 -10.12 3.94 3.47
N ALA A 37 -10.66 4.62 2.46
CA ALA A 37 -11.70 4.06 1.59
C ALA A 37 -11.19 2.80 0.87
N LYS A 38 -9.99 2.89 0.27
CA LYS A 38 -9.33 1.76 -0.43
C LYS A 38 -9.05 0.56 0.48
N LEU A 39 -8.91 0.79 1.79
CA LEU A 39 -8.71 -0.26 2.78
C LEU A 39 -10.03 -0.85 3.33
N GLY A 40 -11.20 -0.41 2.82
CA GLY A 40 -12.52 -0.82 3.30
C GLY A 40 -12.91 -0.24 4.66
N ARG A 41 -12.12 0.69 5.20
CA ARG A 41 -12.36 1.38 6.48
C ARG A 41 -13.29 2.58 6.26
N VAL A 42 -14.49 2.29 5.75
CA VAL A 42 -15.40 3.31 5.20
C VAL A 42 -15.85 4.33 6.25
N GLY A 43 -16.17 3.90 7.49
CA GLY A 43 -16.54 4.83 8.56
C GLY A 43 -15.45 5.86 8.89
N GLU A 44 -14.18 5.43 8.86
CA GLU A 44 -13.04 6.31 9.14
C GLU A 44 -12.70 7.20 7.93
N SER A 45 -12.87 6.67 6.72
CA SER A 45 -12.77 7.45 5.49
C SER A 45 -13.79 8.58 5.46
N LEU A 46 -15.05 8.30 5.81
CA LEU A 46 -16.11 9.29 5.93
C LEU A 46 -15.76 10.39 6.92
N HIS A 47 -15.26 10.03 8.10
CA HIS A 47 -14.84 10.99 9.11
C HIS A 47 -13.67 11.87 8.64
N ALA A 48 -12.73 11.31 7.86
CA ALA A 48 -11.64 12.07 7.27
C ALA A 48 -12.10 13.02 6.15
N PHE A 49 -13.06 12.60 5.32
CA PHE A 49 -13.67 13.47 4.31
C PHE A 49 -14.52 14.58 4.94
N ASP A 50 -15.29 14.31 5.99
CA ASP A 50 -16.04 15.35 6.74
C ASP A 50 -15.10 16.40 7.36
N ARG A 51 -13.96 15.96 7.89
CA ARG A 51 -12.93 16.89 8.38
C ARG A 51 -12.32 17.73 7.25
N ALA A 52 -12.09 17.14 6.08
CA ALA A 52 -11.58 17.85 4.91
C ALA A 52 -12.59 18.87 4.37
N THR A 53 -13.89 18.53 4.30
CA THR A 53 -14.94 19.46 3.85
C THR A 53 -15.13 20.63 4.81
N ARG A 54 -15.09 20.39 6.13
CA ARG A 54 -15.14 21.47 7.13
C ARG A 54 -13.94 22.42 7.04
N LEU A 55 -12.75 21.90 6.80
CA LEU A 55 -11.56 22.73 6.58
C LEU A 55 -11.67 23.54 5.28
N ALA A 56 -12.07 22.92 4.17
CA ALA A 56 -12.30 23.61 2.91
C ALA A 56 -13.39 24.70 3.02
N ALA A 57 -14.47 24.45 3.77
CA ALA A 57 -15.52 25.41 4.06
C ALA A 57 -15.02 26.56 4.94
N GLY A 58 -14.20 26.30 5.96
CA GLY A 58 -13.56 27.33 6.79
C GLY A 58 -12.61 28.23 5.99
N LEU A 59 -11.82 27.65 5.08
CA LEU A 59 -10.99 28.37 4.11
C LEU A 59 -11.84 29.21 3.12
N ALA A 60 -13.01 28.70 2.71
CA ALA A 60 -13.92 29.39 1.80
C ALA A 60 -14.75 30.51 2.48
N ALA A 61 -14.92 30.47 3.80
CA ALA A 61 -15.71 31.44 4.58
C ALA A 61 -14.90 32.64 5.10
N GLY A 62 -13.59 32.73 4.77
CA GLY A 62 -12.80 33.91 5.08
C GLY A 62 -12.35 34.05 6.54
N ILE A 63 -12.23 32.95 7.29
CA ILE A 63 -11.38 32.97 8.50
C ILE A 63 -9.93 32.93 8.01
N ALA A 64 -9.42 34.09 7.62
CA ALA A 64 -8.05 34.25 7.16
C ALA A 64 -7.10 33.90 8.32
N ALA A 65 -6.21 32.93 8.10
CA ALA A 65 -4.94 32.96 8.80
C ALA A 65 -4.26 34.31 8.45
N PRO A 66 -3.65 35.01 9.42
CA PRO A 66 -3.03 36.30 9.15
C PRO A 66 -1.88 36.10 8.14
N GLY A 67 -2.08 36.58 6.89
CA GLY A 67 -1.05 36.58 5.84
C GLY A 67 -1.44 36.11 4.43
N ALA A 68 -2.70 35.79 4.12
CA ALA A 68 -3.06 35.28 2.78
C ALA A 68 -3.30 36.40 1.72
N HIS A 69 -2.62 36.30 0.56
CA HIS A 69 -2.72 37.24 -0.57
C HIS A 69 -4.02 37.12 -1.39
N PRO A 70 -4.48 38.19 -2.08
CA PRO A 70 -5.86 38.30 -2.60
C PRO A 70 -6.21 37.51 -3.88
N HIS A 71 -5.35 36.62 -4.39
CA HIS A 71 -5.56 35.95 -5.69
C HIS A 71 -5.28 34.43 -5.71
N ALA A 72 -5.27 33.76 -4.57
CA ALA A 72 -5.15 32.30 -4.56
C ALA A 72 -6.49 31.63 -4.97
N PRO A 73 -6.50 30.67 -5.92
CA PRO A 73 -7.72 29.97 -6.31
C PRO A 73 -8.30 29.19 -5.13
N ARG A 74 -9.61 29.32 -4.89
CA ARG A 74 -10.33 28.58 -3.84
C ARG A 74 -10.11 27.08 -4.02
N PRO A 75 -9.76 26.31 -2.97
CA PRO A 75 -9.64 24.87 -3.07
C PRO A 75 -11.05 24.27 -3.14
N ALA A 76 -11.59 24.18 -4.36
CA ALA A 76 -12.79 23.39 -4.59
C ALA A 76 -12.45 21.92 -4.30
N LEU A 77 -13.29 21.26 -3.49
CA LEU A 77 -13.27 19.81 -3.37
C LEU A 77 -13.57 19.26 -4.77
N ALA A 78 -12.54 18.93 -5.54
CA ALA A 78 -12.72 18.48 -6.92
C ALA A 78 -13.68 17.28 -6.91
N ALA A 79 -14.73 17.34 -7.74
CA ALA A 79 -15.78 16.31 -7.82
C ALA A 79 -15.20 14.89 -7.99
N ASP A 80 -14.01 14.79 -8.57
CA ASP A 80 -13.26 13.54 -8.75
C ASP A 80 -12.84 12.88 -7.43
N ARG A 81 -12.63 13.63 -6.35
CA ARG A 81 -12.26 13.08 -5.03
C ARG A 81 -13.45 12.52 -4.25
N LEU A 82 -14.66 13.05 -4.48
CA LEU A 82 -15.90 12.47 -3.94
C LEU A 82 -16.32 11.20 -4.67
N ARG A 83 -15.86 11.02 -5.91
CA ARG A 83 -16.14 9.84 -6.73
C ARG A 83 -15.57 8.55 -6.11
N THR A 84 -14.37 8.61 -5.54
CA THR A 84 -13.73 7.49 -4.84
C THR A 84 -14.53 7.05 -3.61
N LEU A 85 -14.99 8.02 -2.81
CA LEU A 85 -15.82 7.77 -1.64
C LEU A 85 -17.20 7.20 -2.03
N ALA A 86 -17.84 7.78 -3.03
CA ALA A 86 -19.13 7.32 -3.55
C ALA A 86 -19.03 5.90 -4.10
N GLY A 87 -17.94 5.56 -4.81
CA GLY A 87 -17.67 4.20 -5.28
C GLY A 87 -17.53 3.20 -4.13
N ALA A 88 -16.72 3.53 -3.12
CA ALA A 88 -16.54 2.67 -1.95
C ALA A 88 -17.84 2.45 -1.14
N LEU A 89 -18.71 3.45 -1.08
CA LEU A 89 -20.03 3.34 -0.45
C LEU A 89 -20.99 2.46 -1.26
N LEU A 90 -21.02 2.61 -2.58
CA LEU A 90 -21.88 1.82 -3.47
C LEU A 90 -21.52 0.32 -3.43
N GLU A 91 -20.23 0.00 -3.33
CA GLU A 91 -19.76 -1.38 -3.16
C GLU A 91 -20.18 -1.99 -1.82
N GLN A 92 -20.30 -1.20 -0.75
CA GLN A 92 -20.76 -1.68 0.55
C GLN A 92 -22.27 -1.86 0.65
N VAL A 93 -23.06 -1.09 -0.12
CA VAL A 93 -24.53 -1.21 -0.15
C VAL A 93 -24.98 -2.34 -1.08
N GLY A 94 -24.08 -2.96 -1.85
CA GLY A 94 -24.39 -4.11 -2.71
C GLY A 94 -25.32 -3.75 -3.88
N VAL A 95 -25.33 -2.50 -4.33
CA VAL A 95 -26.15 -2.07 -5.48
C VAL A 95 -25.46 -2.51 -6.77
N ALA A 96 -25.73 -3.74 -7.19
CA ALA A 96 -25.40 -4.23 -8.52
C ALA A 96 -26.27 -3.49 -9.56
N GLY A 97 -25.73 -2.46 -10.21
CA GLY A 97 -26.40 -1.84 -11.35
C GLY A 97 -26.03 -0.38 -11.62
N ALA A 98 -24.85 -0.13 -12.19
CA ALA A 98 -24.57 1.08 -12.94
C ALA A 98 -23.76 0.72 -14.21
N PRO A 99 -24.04 1.36 -15.37
CA PRO A 99 -23.51 0.93 -16.65
C PRO A 99 -22.01 1.22 -16.75
N ALA A 100 -21.33 0.34 -17.48
CA ALA A 100 -19.91 0.36 -17.77
C ALA A 100 -19.49 1.65 -18.50
N GLY A 101 -19.08 2.67 -17.75
CA GLY A 101 -18.25 3.77 -18.24
C GLY A 101 -16.83 3.56 -17.72
N GLU A 102 -15.85 3.48 -18.63
CA GLU A 102 -14.41 3.26 -18.45
C GLU A 102 -13.92 3.34 -16.99
N GLY A 103 -14.16 2.25 -16.26
CA GLY A 103 -13.70 2.09 -14.90
C GLY A 103 -12.22 1.78 -14.95
N HIS A 104 -11.38 2.76 -14.60
CA HIS A 104 -10.06 2.42 -14.09
C HIS A 104 -10.28 1.56 -12.84
N ASP A 105 -10.08 0.25 -13.01
CA ASP A 105 -10.13 -0.74 -11.95
C ASP A 105 -9.14 -0.32 -10.85
N TYR A 106 -9.66 0.21 -9.73
CA TYR A 106 -8.82 0.64 -8.62
C TYR A 106 -8.15 -0.55 -7.89
N ARG A 107 -8.61 -1.80 -8.12
CA ARG A 107 -7.87 -3.01 -7.75
C ARG A 107 -6.70 -3.28 -8.68
N SER A 108 -6.69 -2.72 -9.89
CA SER A 108 -5.55 -2.77 -10.81
C SER A 108 -4.42 -1.84 -10.35
N THR A 109 -4.72 -0.59 -9.99
CA THR A 109 -3.67 0.36 -9.57
C THR A 109 -3.02 -0.01 -8.22
N THR A 110 -3.77 -0.67 -7.32
CA THR A 110 -3.21 -1.21 -6.07
C THR A 110 -2.46 -2.53 -6.27
N ARG A 111 -2.87 -3.35 -7.25
CA ARG A 111 -2.07 -4.51 -7.70
C ARG A 111 -0.67 -4.10 -8.13
N ASP A 112 -0.51 -2.94 -8.77
CA ASP A 112 0.80 -2.47 -9.23
C ASP A 112 1.74 -2.06 -8.07
N SER A 113 1.19 -1.69 -6.91
CA SER A 113 1.98 -1.15 -5.79
C SER A 113 2.82 -2.21 -5.05
N LEU A 114 2.38 -3.48 -5.06
CA LEU A 114 3.08 -4.60 -4.39
C LEU A 114 3.37 -5.76 -5.35
N THR A 115 3.56 -5.42 -6.63
CA THR A 115 3.99 -6.35 -7.67
C THR A 115 5.50 -6.26 -7.86
N CYS A 116 6.15 -7.41 -8.02
CA CYS A 116 7.57 -7.47 -8.25
C CYS A 116 7.89 -7.01 -9.67
N PRO A 117 8.79 -6.03 -9.84
CA PRO A 117 9.11 -5.47 -11.16
C PRO A 117 9.92 -6.39 -12.07
N ALA A 118 10.24 -7.61 -11.62
CA ALA A 118 11.02 -8.60 -12.37
C ALA A 118 10.20 -9.82 -12.78
N CYS A 119 9.14 -10.17 -12.04
CA CYS A 119 8.30 -11.33 -12.35
C CYS A 119 6.81 -11.00 -12.49
N ASP A 120 6.45 -9.72 -12.33
CA ASP A 120 5.09 -9.18 -12.45
C ASP A 120 4.05 -9.94 -11.61
N CYS A 121 4.50 -10.53 -10.50
CA CYS A 121 3.69 -11.22 -9.51
C CYS A 121 3.71 -10.46 -8.19
N VAL A 122 2.73 -10.73 -7.34
CA VAL A 122 2.74 -10.26 -5.96
C VAL A 122 4.06 -10.61 -5.27
N LEU A 123 4.58 -9.68 -4.48
CA LEU A 123 5.89 -9.81 -3.83
C LEU A 123 5.95 -11.02 -2.88
N GLN A 124 6.90 -11.91 -3.13
CA GLN A 124 7.26 -13.03 -2.25
C GLN A 124 8.58 -12.72 -1.52
N CYS A 125 8.56 -12.77 -0.18
CA CYS A 125 9.72 -12.43 0.65
C CYS A 125 10.37 -11.11 0.18
N PRO A 126 9.62 -9.99 0.17
CA PRO A 126 10.04 -8.72 -0.43
C PRO A 126 11.35 -8.25 0.18
N VAL A 127 12.25 -7.75 -0.66
CA VAL A 127 13.51 -7.12 -0.26
C VAL A 127 13.49 -5.71 -0.79
N THR A 128 13.81 -4.74 0.07
CA THR A 128 13.93 -3.33 -0.32
C THR A 128 15.40 -3.01 -0.48
N LEU A 129 15.80 -2.63 -1.68
CA LEU A 129 17.19 -2.24 -1.98
C LEU A 129 17.46 -0.84 -1.43
N PRO A 130 18.73 -0.47 -1.17
CA PRO A 130 19.10 0.90 -0.78
C PRO A 130 18.66 2.00 -1.77
N CYS A 131 18.40 1.66 -3.03
CA CYS A 131 17.80 2.57 -4.00
C CYS A 131 16.28 2.81 -3.79
N GLY A 132 15.66 2.20 -2.77
CA GLY A 132 14.23 2.34 -2.43
C GLY A 132 13.28 1.40 -3.16
N HIS A 133 13.72 0.67 -4.18
CA HIS A 133 12.88 -0.26 -4.91
C HIS A 133 12.74 -1.61 -4.19
N THR A 134 11.54 -2.16 -4.23
CA THR A 134 11.20 -3.45 -3.60
C THR A 134 10.92 -4.52 -4.65
N GLY A 135 11.44 -5.72 -4.44
CA GLY A 135 11.25 -6.88 -5.32
C GLY A 135 11.28 -8.19 -4.54
N CYS A 136 10.89 -9.31 -5.16
CA CYS A 136 11.01 -10.63 -4.53
C CYS A 136 12.48 -10.94 -4.24
N ARG A 137 12.78 -11.56 -3.09
CA ARG A 137 14.16 -11.99 -2.75
C ARG A 137 14.80 -12.77 -3.91
N ARG A 138 14.11 -13.78 -4.42
CA ARG A 138 14.60 -14.64 -5.52
C ARG A 138 14.87 -13.88 -6.82
N CYS A 139 14.13 -12.80 -7.08
CA CYS A 139 14.25 -12.03 -8.32
C CYS A 139 15.37 -10.97 -8.23
N LEU A 140 15.65 -10.46 -7.03
CA LEU A 140 16.71 -9.47 -6.81
C LEU A 140 18.07 -10.10 -6.55
N THR A 141 18.12 -11.34 -6.05
CA THR A 141 19.36 -12.08 -5.79
C THR A 141 19.85 -12.78 -7.06
N GLY A 142 20.96 -12.28 -7.62
CA GLY A 142 21.66 -12.94 -8.73
C GLY A 142 22.38 -14.21 -8.30
N ARG A 143 22.72 -15.07 -9.29
CA ARG A 143 23.50 -16.31 -9.06
C ARG A 143 24.91 -16.03 -8.52
N ASP A 144 25.41 -14.83 -8.76
CA ASP A 144 26.70 -14.30 -8.28
C ASP A 144 26.63 -13.77 -6.83
N GLY A 145 25.48 -13.91 -6.15
CA GLY A 145 25.27 -13.41 -4.79
C GLY A 145 25.16 -11.89 -4.70
N ARG A 146 25.04 -11.19 -5.84
CA ARG A 146 24.80 -9.74 -5.87
C ARG A 146 23.31 -9.44 -5.88
N LEU A 147 22.92 -8.35 -5.25
CA LEU A 147 21.58 -7.78 -5.39
C LEU A 147 21.57 -6.80 -6.55
N SER A 148 20.60 -6.92 -7.45
CA SER A 148 20.43 -6.02 -8.60
C SER A 148 19.02 -5.48 -8.66
N CYS A 149 18.87 -4.17 -8.87
CA CYS A 149 17.59 -3.57 -9.15
C CYS A 149 17.23 -3.75 -10.63
N PRO A 150 16.01 -4.19 -10.99
CA PRO A 150 15.55 -4.24 -12.39
C PRO A 150 15.06 -2.88 -12.91
N LYS A 151 14.86 -1.88 -12.04
CA LYS A 151 14.32 -0.56 -12.40
C LYS A 151 15.37 0.54 -12.54
N CYS A 152 16.58 0.35 -12.00
CA CYS A 152 17.63 1.37 -12.00
C CYS A 152 19.01 0.70 -11.96
N PRO A 153 20.13 1.43 -12.16
CA PRO A 153 21.46 0.82 -12.27
C PRO A 153 22.05 0.33 -10.93
N TYR A 154 21.28 0.34 -9.84
CA TYR A 154 21.75 -0.07 -8.53
C TYR A 154 22.11 -1.56 -8.48
N ARG A 155 23.32 -1.86 -8.03
CA ARG A 155 23.84 -3.22 -7.79
C ARG A 155 24.77 -3.23 -6.59
N THR A 156 24.68 -4.26 -5.75
CA THR A 156 25.59 -4.42 -4.61
C THR A 156 26.89 -5.14 -4.97
N ALA A 157 27.88 -5.04 -4.09
CA ALA A 157 28.96 -6.01 -4.01
C ALA A 157 28.41 -7.43 -3.68
N PRO A 158 29.15 -8.51 -3.99
CA PRO A 158 28.81 -9.86 -3.55
C PRO A 158 28.80 -9.97 -2.02
N GLY A 159 28.05 -10.95 -1.50
CA GLY A 159 28.09 -11.29 -0.07
C GLY A 159 27.27 -10.38 0.85
N VAL A 160 26.45 -9.49 0.29
CA VAL A 160 25.50 -8.68 1.08
C VAL A 160 24.36 -9.56 1.60
N GLN A 161 24.08 -9.47 2.89
CA GLN A 161 22.95 -10.17 3.49
C GLN A 161 21.61 -9.64 2.98
N VAL A 162 20.73 -10.56 2.60
CA VAL A 162 19.43 -10.24 1.99
C VAL A 162 18.32 -10.41 3.01
N VAL A 163 17.89 -9.30 3.62
CA VAL A 163 16.84 -9.30 4.64
C VAL A 163 15.48 -9.00 4.01
N THR A 164 14.44 -9.70 4.46
CA THR A 164 13.06 -9.45 4.02
C THR A 164 12.50 -8.23 4.74
N ASN A 165 11.84 -7.36 3.98
CA ASN A 165 11.05 -6.26 4.53
C ASN A 165 9.76 -6.84 5.13
N VAL A 166 9.79 -7.08 6.43
CA VAL A 166 8.67 -7.68 7.19
C VAL A 166 7.41 -6.82 7.17
N LEU A 167 7.52 -5.50 7.02
CA LEU A 167 6.36 -4.62 6.91
C LEU A 167 5.65 -4.87 5.58
N VAL A 168 6.38 -4.82 4.47
CA VAL A 168 5.81 -5.11 3.15
C VAL A 168 5.26 -6.53 3.08
N GLN A 169 5.95 -7.51 3.65
CA GLN A 169 5.46 -8.89 3.73
C GLN A 169 4.09 -8.96 4.44
N ARG A 170 3.93 -8.30 5.60
CA ARG A 170 2.65 -8.28 6.33
C ARG A 170 1.53 -7.60 5.55
N LEU A 171 1.84 -6.55 4.79
CA LEU A 171 0.86 -5.88 3.91
C LEU A 171 0.40 -6.81 2.78
N VAL A 172 1.34 -7.51 2.14
CA VAL A 172 1.04 -8.51 1.10
C VAL A 172 0.18 -9.64 1.68
N GLU A 173 0.56 -10.20 2.82
CA GLU A 173 -0.19 -11.28 3.48
C GLU A 173 -1.61 -10.84 3.85
N ARG A 174 -1.77 -9.59 4.31
CA ARG A 174 -3.07 -9.06 4.73
C ARG A 174 -4.03 -8.85 3.57
N TRP A 175 -3.56 -8.33 2.45
CA TRP A 175 -4.44 -7.84 1.38
C TRP A 175 -4.37 -8.67 0.09
N TRP A 176 -3.28 -9.39 -0.16
CA TRP A 176 -3.07 -10.26 -1.33
C TRP A 176 -2.73 -11.70 -0.94
N GLY A 177 -3.23 -12.18 0.19
CA GLY A 177 -2.91 -13.52 0.70
C GLY A 177 -3.24 -14.66 -0.28
N LYS A 178 -4.32 -14.54 -1.06
CA LYS A 178 -4.70 -15.53 -2.08
C LYS A 178 -3.71 -15.56 -3.23
N GLU A 179 -3.36 -14.40 -3.78
CA GLU A 179 -2.37 -14.24 -4.85
C GLU A 179 -0.99 -14.69 -4.38
N LEU A 180 -0.60 -14.37 -3.15
CA LEU A 180 0.67 -14.80 -2.56
C LEU A 180 0.73 -16.33 -2.48
N ARG A 181 -0.36 -16.95 -1.98
CA ARG A 181 -0.47 -18.41 -1.91
C ARG A 181 -0.47 -19.06 -3.28
N ALA A 182 -1.17 -18.49 -4.26
CA ALA A 182 -1.15 -18.98 -5.64
C ALA A 182 0.25 -18.91 -6.24
N ALA A 183 0.99 -17.82 -6.00
CA ALA A 183 2.38 -17.69 -6.45
C ALA A 183 3.30 -18.72 -5.77
N LEU A 184 3.09 -19.02 -4.47
CA LEU A 184 3.87 -20.05 -3.75
C LEU A 184 3.59 -21.46 -4.29
N LEU A 185 2.31 -21.78 -4.56
CA LEU A 185 1.92 -23.05 -5.17
C LEU A 185 2.49 -23.20 -6.58
N ARG A 186 2.51 -22.12 -7.37
CA ARG A 186 3.17 -22.11 -8.68
C ARG A 186 4.66 -22.42 -8.55
N ASP A 187 5.35 -21.79 -7.60
CA ASP A 187 6.77 -22.04 -7.38
C ASP A 187 7.04 -23.50 -6.95
N GLN A 188 6.17 -24.09 -6.13
CA GLN A 188 6.21 -25.52 -5.80
C GLN A 188 5.96 -26.39 -7.04
N GLY A 189 4.97 -26.04 -7.86
CA GLY A 189 4.68 -26.73 -9.12
C GLY A 189 5.87 -26.69 -10.07
N ASN A 190 6.54 -25.54 -10.19
CA ASN A 190 7.74 -25.40 -11.03
C ASN A 190 8.88 -26.29 -10.53
N ALA A 191 9.10 -26.38 -9.22
CA ALA A 191 10.11 -27.26 -8.65
C ALA A 191 9.80 -28.74 -8.94
N LEU A 192 8.55 -29.17 -8.70
CA LEU A 192 8.11 -30.54 -8.99
C LEU A 192 8.20 -30.88 -10.48
N PHE A 193 7.88 -29.91 -11.35
CA PHE A 193 8.01 -30.07 -12.80
C PHE A 193 9.46 -30.28 -13.22
N HIS A 194 10.39 -29.48 -12.69
CA HIS A 194 11.82 -29.66 -12.91
C HIS A 194 12.34 -31.01 -12.38
N ASP A 195 11.78 -31.53 -11.29
CA ASP A 195 12.09 -32.85 -10.74
C ASP A 195 11.46 -34.03 -11.53
N GLY A 196 10.74 -33.75 -12.62
CA GLY A 196 10.04 -34.76 -13.43
C GLY A 196 8.74 -35.30 -12.82
N LYS A 197 8.31 -34.76 -11.67
CA LYS A 197 7.06 -35.14 -10.98
C LYS A 197 5.86 -34.39 -11.57
N VAL A 198 5.59 -34.61 -12.84
CA VAL A 198 4.62 -33.84 -13.63
C VAL A 198 3.21 -33.87 -13.02
N GLN A 199 2.75 -35.02 -12.54
CA GLN A 199 1.40 -35.14 -11.95
C GLN A 199 1.25 -34.31 -10.67
N ASP A 200 2.28 -34.28 -9.81
CA ASP A 200 2.25 -33.46 -8.59
C ASP A 200 2.38 -31.97 -8.93
N ALA A 201 3.15 -31.63 -9.97
CA ALA A 201 3.23 -30.26 -10.47
C ALA A 201 1.86 -29.75 -10.96
N LEU A 202 1.13 -30.56 -11.74
CA LEU A 202 -0.21 -30.23 -12.23
C LEU A 202 -1.19 -29.98 -11.09
N ARG A 203 -1.19 -30.82 -10.04
CA ARG A 203 -2.00 -30.59 -8.83
C ARG A 203 -1.71 -29.23 -8.21
N LYS A 204 -0.43 -28.85 -8.10
CA LYS A 204 -0.06 -27.53 -7.58
C LYS A 204 -0.47 -26.37 -8.47
N TYR A 205 -0.40 -26.53 -9.79
CA TYR A 205 -0.91 -25.53 -10.71
C TYR A 205 -2.43 -25.40 -10.66
N ASP A 206 -3.17 -26.51 -10.53
CA ASP A 206 -4.63 -26.50 -10.36
C ASP A 206 -5.04 -25.78 -9.07
N GLU A 207 -4.41 -26.11 -7.94
CA GLU A 207 -4.62 -25.42 -6.67
C GLU A 207 -4.34 -23.90 -6.81
N ALA A 208 -3.27 -23.52 -7.52
CA ALA A 208 -2.93 -22.12 -7.74
C ALA A 208 -3.97 -21.39 -8.61
N VAL A 209 -4.42 -22.01 -9.70
CA VAL A 209 -5.44 -21.46 -10.60
C VAL A 209 -6.77 -21.26 -9.87
N HIS A 210 -7.15 -22.18 -8.97
CA HIS A 210 -8.35 -22.02 -8.16
C HIS A 210 -8.29 -20.79 -7.24
N LEU A 211 -7.12 -20.49 -6.67
CA LEU A 211 -6.93 -19.32 -5.80
C LEU A 211 -6.85 -18.00 -6.56
N ALA A 212 -6.23 -18.00 -7.75
CA ALA A 212 -6.03 -16.80 -8.56
C ALA A 212 -6.43 -17.07 -10.02
N PRO A 213 -7.73 -17.24 -10.32
CA PRO A 213 -8.20 -17.60 -11.64
C PRO A 213 -7.96 -16.49 -12.66
N ALA A 214 -7.72 -15.24 -12.26
CA ALA A 214 -7.40 -14.18 -13.21
C ALA A 214 -5.94 -14.23 -13.72
N SER A 215 -5.06 -15.06 -13.15
CA SER A 215 -3.64 -15.06 -13.52
C SER A 215 -3.37 -15.81 -14.84
N PRO A 216 -2.84 -15.14 -15.88
CA PRO A 216 -2.45 -15.82 -17.13
C PRO A 216 -1.20 -16.69 -16.95
N LEU A 217 -0.27 -16.29 -16.08
CA LEU A 217 0.96 -17.04 -15.79
C LEU A 217 0.67 -18.45 -15.25
N LEU A 218 -0.33 -18.58 -14.37
CA LEU A 218 -0.70 -19.88 -13.80
C LEU A 218 -1.25 -20.83 -14.84
N ARG A 219 -2.08 -20.33 -15.76
CA ARG A 219 -2.60 -21.12 -16.90
C ARG A 219 -1.46 -21.55 -17.81
N SER A 220 -0.53 -20.64 -18.11
CA SER A 220 0.63 -20.94 -18.96
C SER A 220 1.48 -22.07 -18.38
N ASN A 221 1.81 -22.02 -17.08
CA ASN A 221 2.60 -23.07 -16.44
C ASN A 221 1.88 -24.42 -16.43
N ARG A 222 0.57 -24.42 -16.17
CA ARG A 222 -0.27 -25.62 -16.23
C ARG A 222 -0.28 -26.22 -17.65
N SER A 223 -0.50 -25.39 -18.66
CA SER A 223 -0.50 -25.83 -20.07
C SER A 223 0.84 -26.41 -20.49
N HIS A 224 1.94 -25.79 -20.06
CA HIS A 224 3.29 -26.27 -20.33
C HIS A 224 3.56 -27.65 -19.68
N ALA A 225 2.96 -27.93 -18.52
CA ALA A 225 3.12 -29.22 -17.87
C ALA A 225 2.26 -30.35 -18.47
N LEU A 226 1.37 -30.04 -19.41
CA LEU A 226 0.54 -31.02 -20.12
C LEU A 226 1.11 -31.46 -21.46
N TYR A 227 2.16 -30.78 -21.95
CA TYR A 227 2.81 -31.02 -23.24
C TYR A 227 4.22 -31.55 -23.02
#